data_AF-A0ABD1KQT0-F1
#
_entry.id   AF-A0ABD1KQT0-F1
#
_cell.length_a   1.000
_cell.length_b   1.000
_cell.length_c   1.000
_cell.angle_alpha   90.00
_cell.angle_beta   90.00
_cell.angle_gamma   90.00
#
_symmetry.space_group_name_H-M   'P 1'
#
loop_
_entity.id
_entity.type
_entity.pdbx_description
1 polymer ?
#
loop_
_entity_poly.entity_id
_entity_poly.type
_entity_poly.pdbx_seq_one_letter_code
_entity_poly.pdbx_strand_id
1 'polypeptide(L)'
;MEVEAPYVFYHWSLIDIFNYFSHQMVTIPPACWTNAAHKHGVLSLGTFITEWTDGAQMCEKFLADEESYRAVADRLVQISHYYGFDGWLVNIENVLSATAVKNMVLFLRYLTDQMHERVPGSVIVWYDSVLKDGSLKWQNELNNDNRVFFDACDGFFTNYNWTEQSLEHMKTLSFAQERQVDIFVGVDVFARSDVVGGKFETNKALDLLRKHGFSAAIFAPGWVYECNDKQDFRNNQDKFWGLLRDHLHVHRPSSLLPLVSSFCQGFGKSFYRNGQVELQNSWFNLSAQELQPFYHREELEGEGWLRTRGCPEGAWTGGSALLIEGVLPAGLPKICARIFALHVPLATRTFVSFVYQPSEGVSVSLELKMADAALCSHTKTKDITASSVVPAALREDHELVKQFAQSCGVWRPDGWTRRCFELELSGCALRDICVNITRDGPAQDTQFNCRVGEIMVLDAESLLVSPRSMPNICVSDIVWQRGVGSSGDGSRDTTALTTTASKLHLNATLQWNYPSQLARYFRIHWRRLRGPDPRVPPGPLAPVGRSYSSLFRVVDLAVPDPPTLLELVVEPVTREGFSVPDEHWGRRLLSYTEGDNTGRK
;
A
#
# COMPACT_ATOMS: atom_id res chain seq x y z
N MET A 1 18.56 -5.11 8.40
CA MET A 1 19.22 -4.16 7.48
C MET A 1 18.40 -2.90 7.46
N GLU A 2 18.95 -1.80 7.95
CA GLU A 2 18.37 -0.47 7.74
C GLU A 2 18.51 -0.13 6.27
N VAL A 3 17.41 -0.11 5.55
CA VAL A 3 17.38 0.43 4.19
C VAL A 3 17.06 1.91 4.35
N GLU A 4 18.06 2.79 4.23
CA GLU A 4 17.86 4.24 4.34
C GLU A 4 16.92 4.79 3.24
N ALA A 5 16.82 4.10 2.10
CA ALA A 5 15.95 4.44 0.98
C ALA A 5 15.31 3.18 0.34
N PRO A 6 14.23 2.63 0.92
CA PRO A 6 13.55 1.47 0.37
C PRO A 6 12.76 1.83 -0.89
N TYR A 7 12.58 0.86 -1.80
CA TYR A 7 11.63 0.99 -2.90
C TYR A 7 10.20 0.93 -2.34
N VAL A 8 9.49 2.05 -2.46
CA VAL A 8 8.12 2.25 -1.98
C VAL A 8 7.33 2.89 -3.10
N PHE A 9 6.26 2.23 -3.54
CA PHE A 9 5.32 2.81 -4.49
C PHE A 9 4.14 3.45 -3.76
N TYR A 10 3.73 4.65 -4.18
CA TYR A 10 2.62 5.39 -3.55
C TYR A 10 1.74 6.17 -4.53
N HIS A 11 1.91 6.02 -5.85
CA HIS A 11 1.05 6.64 -6.87
C HIS A 11 -0.09 5.71 -7.33
N TRP A 12 -0.68 4.98 -6.38
CA TRP A 12 -1.71 3.97 -6.66
C TRP A 12 -2.93 4.52 -7.40
N SER A 13 -3.27 5.79 -7.19
CA SER A 13 -4.40 6.44 -7.87
C SER A 13 -4.23 6.58 -9.39
N LEU A 14 -3.05 6.28 -9.94
CA LEU A 14 -2.74 6.38 -11.37
C LEU A 14 -2.70 5.02 -12.07
N ILE A 15 -2.91 3.91 -11.34
CA ILE A 15 -2.90 2.56 -11.91
C ILE A 15 -4.14 1.79 -11.46
N ASP A 16 -4.62 0.88 -12.30
CA ASP A 16 -5.75 -0.01 -11.98
C ASP A 16 -5.28 -1.41 -11.56
N ILE A 17 -4.12 -1.83 -12.08
CA ILE A 17 -3.53 -3.15 -11.87
C ILE A 17 -2.04 -3.01 -11.56
N PHE A 18 -1.59 -3.69 -10.50
CA PHE A 18 -0.20 -3.86 -10.13
C PHE A 18 0.20 -5.33 -10.33
N ASN A 19 1.19 -5.60 -11.18
CA ASN A 19 1.76 -6.94 -11.34
C ASN A 19 3.09 -7.06 -10.57
N TYR A 20 3.19 -8.03 -9.67
CA TYR A 20 4.44 -8.35 -9.00
C TYR A 20 5.26 -9.33 -9.85
N PHE A 21 6.25 -8.78 -10.56
CA PHE A 21 7.04 -9.51 -11.55
C PHE A 21 8.32 -10.12 -10.98
N SER A 22 8.61 -11.36 -11.38
CA SER A 22 9.93 -11.97 -11.24
C SER A 22 10.13 -13.07 -12.30
N HIS A 23 11.36 -13.54 -12.48
CA HIS A 23 11.71 -14.64 -13.40
C HIS A 23 11.48 -16.04 -12.80
N GLN A 24 10.70 -16.14 -11.71
CA GLN A 24 10.30 -17.43 -11.13
C GLN A 24 9.00 -17.90 -11.76
N MET A 25 8.92 -19.18 -12.13
CA MET A 25 7.77 -19.74 -12.85
C MET A 25 6.42 -19.41 -12.20
N VAL A 26 6.37 -19.44 -10.86
CA VAL A 26 5.24 -18.96 -10.07
C VAL A 26 5.74 -17.87 -9.13
N THR A 27 5.37 -16.64 -9.41
CA THR A 27 5.68 -15.48 -8.57
C THR A 27 4.45 -15.07 -7.77
N ILE A 28 4.51 -15.28 -6.45
CA ILE A 28 3.47 -14.87 -5.51
C ILE A 28 3.78 -13.45 -5.02
N PRO A 29 2.87 -12.47 -5.18
CA PRO A 29 3.05 -11.14 -4.63
C PRO A 29 3.22 -11.21 -3.10
N PRO A 30 4.23 -10.55 -2.51
CA PRO A 30 4.34 -10.51 -1.06
C PRO A 30 3.12 -9.79 -0.46
N ALA A 31 2.59 -10.32 0.64
CA ALA A 31 1.35 -9.81 1.26
C ALA A 31 1.36 -8.30 1.54
N CYS A 32 2.53 -7.71 1.84
CA CYS A 32 2.64 -6.26 2.06
C CYS A 32 2.37 -5.43 0.80
N TRP A 33 2.68 -5.94 -0.39
CA TRP A 33 2.36 -5.31 -1.67
C TRP A 33 0.88 -5.46 -2.02
N THR A 34 0.33 -6.66 -1.85
CA THR A 34 -1.11 -6.92 -2.04
C THR A 34 -1.95 -6.07 -1.10
N ASN A 35 -1.60 -6.00 0.19
CA ASN A 35 -2.28 -5.15 1.16
C ASN A 35 -2.24 -3.66 0.78
N ALA A 36 -1.11 -3.19 0.23
CA ALA A 36 -0.98 -1.81 -0.21
C ALA A 36 -1.84 -1.54 -1.46
N ALA A 37 -1.80 -2.42 -2.47
CA ALA A 37 -2.63 -2.29 -3.67
C ALA A 37 -4.12 -2.29 -3.31
N HIS A 38 -4.59 -3.28 -2.54
CA HIS A 38 -6.00 -3.41 -2.13
C HIS A 38 -6.51 -2.22 -1.33
N LYS A 39 -5.67 -1.65 -0.45
CA LYS A 39 -6.03 -0.44 0.32
C LYS A 39 -6.33 0.77 -0.58
N HIS A 40 -5.80 0.76 -1.80
CA HIS A 40 -6.01 1.79 -2.81
C HIS A 40 -6.95 1.37 -3.94
N GLY A 41 -7.64 0.22 -3.82
CA GLY A 41 -8.55 -0.29 -4.84
C GLY A 41 -7.87 -0.84 -6.10
N VAL A 42 -6.56 -1.12 -6.03
CA VAL A 42 -5.76 -1.61 -7.15
C VAL A 42 -5.66 -3.14 -7.07
N LEU A 43 -5.87 -3.81 -8.21
CA LEU A 43 -5.68 -5.27 -8.31
C LEU A 43 -4.19 -5.63 -8.22
N SER A 44 -3.86 -6.72 -7.54
CA SER A 44 -2.51 -7.25 -7.37
C SER A 44 -2.39 -8.59 -8.10
N LEU A 45 -1.63 -8.65 -9.18
CA LEU A 45 -1.38 -9.88 -9.93
C LEU A 45 -0.04 -10.51 -9.54
N GLY A 46 -0.02 -11.84 -9.51
CA GLY A 46 1.21 -12.62 -9.59
C GLY A 46 1.67 -12.81 -11.03
N THR A 47 2.83 -13.41 -11.24
CA THR A 47 3.34 -13.76 -12.57
C THR A 47 3.50 -15.26 -12.70
N PHE A 48 2.92 -15.84 -13.76
CA PHE A 48 3.15 -17.21 -14.19
C PHE A 48 3.97 -17.18 -15.49
N ILE A 49 5.24 -17.55 -15.40
CA ILE A 49 6.19 -17.39 -16.52
C ILE A 49 6.91 -18.71 -16.84
N THR A 50 7.18 -18.97 -18.11
CA THR A 50 8.11 -20.03 -18.52
C THR A 50 9.12 -19.45 -19.49
N GLU A 51 10.39 -19.77 -19.33
CA GLU A 51 11.46 -19.17 -20.15
C GLU A 51 12.45 -20.25 -20.59
N TRP A 52 13.00 -20.07 -21.79
CA TRP A 52 14.12 -20.85 -22.31
C TRP A 52 13.82 -22.36 -22.40
N THR A 53 14.88 -23.18 -22.40
CA THR A 53 14.80 -24.64 -22.57
C THR A 53 14.05 -25.33 -21.43
N ASP A 54 14.24 -24.88 -20.19
CA ASP A 54 13.58 -25.47 -19.02
C ASP A 54 12.09 -25.14 -19.00
N GLY A 55 11.73 -23.91 -19.38
CA GLY A 55 10.34 -23.50 -19.60
C GLY A 55 9.65 -24.34 -20.66
N ALA A 56 10.31 -24.56 -21.81
CA ALA A 56 9.78 -25.44 -22.87
C ALA A 56 9.49 -26.85 -22.36
N GLN A 57 10.45 -27.47 -21.65
CA GLN A 57 10.24 -28.80 -21.07
C GLN A 57 9.10 -28.83 -20.05
N MET A 58 8.92 -27.76 -19.28
CA MET A 58 7.83 -27.64 -18.32
C MET A 58 6.48 -27.52 -19.01
N CYS A 59 6.38 -26.66 -20.04
CA CYS A 59 5.19 -26.52 -20.87
C CYS A 59 4.76 -27.84 -21.49
N GLU A 60 5.68 -28.61 -22.08
CA GLU A 60 5.35 -29.92 -22.66
C GLU A 60 4.80 -30.91 -21.60
N LYS A 61 5.20 -30.77 -20.33
CA LYS A 61 4.67 -31.60 -19.24
C LYS A 61 3.27 -31.17 -18.82
N PHE A 62 3.09 -29.90 -18.43
CA PHE A 62 1.81 -29.49 -17.88
C PHE A 62 0.73 -29.28 -18.96
N LEU A 63 1.11 -29.08 -20.23
CA LEU A 63 0.20 -28.98 -21.36
C LEU A 63 0.08 -30.31 -22.15
N ALA A 64 0.53 -31.44 -21.59
CA ALA A 64 0.46 -32.73 -22.26
C ALA A 64 -0.99 -33.18 -22.53
N ASP A 65 -1.85 -33.02 -21.54
CA ASP A 65 -3.25 -33.44 -21.55
C ASP A 65 -4.12 -32.57 -20.61
N GLU A 66 -5.42 -32.84 -20.61
CA GLU A 66 -6.41 -32.09 -19.83
C GLU A 66 -6.25 -32.23 -18.32
N GLU A 67 -5.91 -33.40 -17.82
CA GLU A 67 -5.70 -33.60 -16.39
C GLU A 67 -4.51 -32.78 -15.91
N SER A 68 -3.43 -32.78 -16.68
CA SER A 68 -2.18 -32.08 -16.36
C SER A 68 -2.36 -30.56 -16.31
N TYR A 69 -3.00 -29.97 -17.32
CA TYR A 69 -3.12 -28.51 -17.36
C TYR A 69 -4.12 -28.00 -16.32
N ARG A 70 -5.20 -28.76 -16.06
CA ARG A 70 -6.17 -28.41 -15.00
C ARG A 70 -5.53 -28.50 -13.62
N ALA A 71 -4.69 -29.52 -13.37
CA ALA A 71 -3.99 -29.65 -12.10
C ALA A 71 -3.10 -28.43 -11.81
N VAL A 72 -2.40 -27.88 -12.81
CA VAL A 72 -1.61 -26.65 -12.62
C VAL A 72 -2.52 -25.44 -12.42
N ALA A 73 -3.56 -25.27 -13.24
CA ALA A 73 -4.49 -24.15 -13.11
C ALA A 73 -5.17 -24.13 -11.73
N ASP A 74 -5.65 -25.28 -11.24
CA ASP A 74 -6.26 -25.42 -9.91
C ASP A 74 -5.28 -25.01 -8.79
N ARG A 75 -3.98 -25.28 -8.94
CA ARG A 75 -2.97 -24.84 -7.97
C ARG A 75 -2.74 -23.33 -8.01
N LEU A 76 -2.71 -22.73 -9.19
CA LEU A 76 -2.63 -21.27 -9.32
C LEU A 76 -3.84 -20.60 -8.67
N VAL A 77 -5.06 -21.12 -8.88
CA VAL A 77 -6.29 -20.66 -8.24
C VAL A 77 -6.21 -20.79 -6.71
N GLN A 78 -5.77 -21.95 -6.22
CA GLN A 78 -5.61 -22.18 -4.77
C GLN A 78 -4.60 -21.21 -4.14
N ILE A 79 -3.48 -20.93 -4.82
CA ILE A 79 -2.46 -19.99 -4.36
C ILE A 79 -3.05 -18.56 -4.29
N SER A 80 -3.71 -18.09 -5.36
CA SER A 80 -4.35 -16.78 -5.39
C SER A 80 -5.42 -16.63 -4.31
N HIS A 81 -6.29 -17.62 -4.17
CA HIS A 81 -7.33 -17.63 -3.14
C HIS A 81 -6.76 -17.65 -1.71
N TYR A 82 -5.70 -18.43 -1.47
CA TYR A 82 -5.10 -18.53 -0.13
C TYR A 82 -4.35 -17.26 0.29
N TYR A 83 -3.56 -16.68 -0.62
CA TYR A 83 -2.79 -15.46 -0.34
C TYR A 83 -3.56 -14.17 -0.57
N GLY A 84 -4.72 -14.25 -1.25
CA GLY A 84 -5.64 -13.14 -1.45
C GLY A 84 -5.18 -12.12 -2.50
N PHE A 85 -4.59 -12.55 -3.61
CA PHE A 85 -4.26 -11.68 -4.74
C PHE A 85 -5.07 -12.06 -5.99
N ASP A 86 -5.16 -11.14 -6.95
CA ASP A 86 -6.31 -11.03 -7.86
C ASP A 86 -6.10 -11.65 -9.25
N GLY A 87 -5.08 -12.50 -9.42
CA GLY A 87 -4.86 -13.25 -10.66
C GLY A 87 -3.43 -13.19 -11.16
N TRP A 88 -3.25 -13.34 -12.48
CA TRP A 88 -1.97 -13.69 -13.06
C TRP A 88 -1.69 -12.98 -14.39
N LEU A 89 -0.49 -12.43 -14.51
CA LEU A 89 0.15 -12.26 -15.81
C LEU A 89 0.72 -13.61 -16.26
N VAL A 90 0.27 -14.13 -17.40
CA VAL A 90 0.79 -15.34 -18.03
C VAL A 90 1.75 -14.95 -19.14
N ASN A 91 3.02 -15.34 -19.00
CA ASN A 91 4.08 -15.05 -19.97
C ASN A 91 4.83 -16.33 -20.39
N ILE A 92 4.69 -16.76 -21.64
CA ILE A 92 5.32 -18.00 -22.14
C ILE A 92 6.44 -17.63 -23.11
N GLU A 93 7.66 -17.49 -22.61
CA GLU A 93 8.85 -17.06 -23.37
C GLU A 93 9.65 -18.26 -23.91
N ASN A 94 8.94 -19.25 -24.47
CA ASN A 94 9.52 -20.42 -25.10
C ASN A 94 8.59 -21.01 -26.17
N VAL A 95 9.15 -21.78 -27.11
CA VAL A 95 8.37 -22.50 -28.13
C VAL A 95 7.49 -23.58 -27.50
N LEU A 96 6.37 -23.89 -28.15
CA LEU A 96 5.42 -24.95 -27.78
C LEU A 96 5.24 -25.93 -28.94
N SER A 97 5.08 -27.22 -28.63
CA SER A 97 4.63 -28.21 -29.60
C SER A 97 3.18 -27.95 -30.05
N ALA A 98 2.77 -28.58 -31.15
CA ALA A 98 1.39 -28.49 -31.65
C ALA A 98 0.34 -28.94 -30.62
N THR A 99 0.69 -29.94 -29.79
CA THR A 99 -0.16 -30.38 -28.67
C THR A 99 -0.21 -29.33 -27.58
N ALA A 100 0.96 -28.84 -27.17
CA ALA A 100 1.07 -27.87 -26.08
C ALA A 100 0.36 -26.55 -26.41
N VAL A 101 0.54 -25.98 -27.60
CA VAL A 101 -0.12 -24.71 -27.99
C VAL A 101 -1.64 -24.83 -28.04
N LYS A 102 -2.16 -25.99 -28.50
CA LYS A 102 -3.61 -26.27 -28.47
C LYS A 102 -4.11 -26.32 -27.03
N ASN A 103 -3.40 -27.00 -26.15
CA ASN A 103 -3.77 -27.13 -24.74
C ASN A 103 -3.55 -25.84 -23.95
N MET A 104 -2.65 -24.96 -24.38
CA MET A 104 -2.42 -23.64 -23.78
C MET A 104 -3.67 -22.77 -23.82
N VAL A 105 -4.40 -22.76 -24.95
CA VAL A 105 -5.67 -22.04 -25.07
C VAL A 105 -6.73 -22.59 -24.11
N LEU A 106 -6.78 -23.92 -23.93
CA LEU A 106 -7.71 -24.57 -23.00
C LEU A 106 -7.33 -24.31 -21.54
N PHE A 107 -6.03 -24.32 -21.23
CA PHE A 107 -5.50 -23.96 -19.92
C PHE A 107 -5.88 -22.53 -19.54
N LEU A 108 -5.66 -21.55 -20.44
CA LEU A 108 -6.00 -20.15 -20.17
C LEU A 108 -7.49 -20.00 -19.87
N ARG A 109 -8.35 -20.58 -20.72
CA ARG A 109 -9.80 -20.49 -20.52
C ARG A 109 -10.23 -21.12 -19.18
N TYR A 110 -9.72 -22.32 -18.88
CA TYR A 110 -10.02 -22.98 -17.62
C TYR A 110 -9.50 -22.19 -16.41
N LEU A 111 -8.27 -21.65 -16.49
CA LEU A 111 -7.69 -20.81 -15.44
C LEU A 111 -8.53 -19.55 -15.22
N THR A 112 -8.92 -18.85 -16.28
CA THR A 112 -9.78 -17.65 -16.21
C THR A 112 -11.13 -17.99 -15.58
N ASP A 113 -11.81 -19.05 -16.02
CA ASP A 113 -13.11 -19.46 -15.49
C ASP A 113 -13.01 -19.81 -13.99
N GLN A 114 -12.02 -20.61 -13.60
CA GLN A 114 -11.85 -21.01 -12.20
C GLN A 114 -11.39 -19.86 -11.29
N MET A 115 -10.59 -18.92 -11.82
CA MET A 115 -10.21 -17.72 -11.09
C MET A 115 -11.43 -16.84 -10.81
N HIS A 116 -12.29 -16.59 -11.80
CA HIS A 116 -13.52 -15.82 -11.58
C HIS A 116 -14.48 -16.47 -10.59
N GLU A 117 -14.57 -17.81 -10.62
CA GLU A 117 -15.42 -18.56 -9.69
C GLU A 117 -14.94 -18.43 -8.23
N ARG A 118 -13.61 -18.51 -8.01
CA ARG A 118 -13.03 -18.61 -6.66
C ARG A 118 -12.51 -17.28 -6.12
N VAL A 119 -12.15 -16.36 -6.98
CA VAL A 119 -11.63 -15.01 -6.67
C VAL A 119 -12.43 -14.01 -7.51
N PRO A 120 -13.63 -13.59 -7.06
CA PRO A 120 -14.47 -12.67 -7.82
C PRO A 120 -13.74 -11.37 -8.15
N GLY A 121 -13.80 -10.95 -9.42
CA GLY A 121 -13.10 -9.77 -9.91
C GLY A 121 -11.62 -10.00 -10.25
N SER A 122 -11.16 -11.26 -10.24
CA SER A 122 -9.82 -11.61 -10.71
C SER A 122 -9.59 -11.27 -12.19
N VAL A 123 -8.33 -11.15 -12.59
CA VAL A 123 -7.93 -10.88 -13.98
C VAL A 123 -6.78 -11.78 -14.40
N ILE A 124 -6.89 -12.39 -15.58
CA ILE A 124 -5.82 -13.10 -16.28
C ILE A 124 -5.40 -12.30 -17.51
N VAL A 125 -4.12 -11.93 -17.56
CA VAL A 125 -3.53 -11.18 -18.68
C VAL A 125 -2.53 -12.07 -19.41
N TRP A 126 -2.68 -12.20 -20.72
CA TRP A 126 -1.72 -12.91 -21.58
C TRP A 126 -0.69 -11.96 -22.17
N TYR A 127 0.59 -12.32 -22.11
CA TYR A 127 1.67 -11.57 -22.77
C TYR A 127 1.89 -12.04 -24.21
N ASP A 128 2.01 -11.10 -25.14
CA ASP A 128 2.25 -11.29 -26.58
C ASP A 128 3.58 -12.00 -26.86
N SER A 129 3.56 -13.33 -26.81
CA SER A 129 4.75 -14.19 -26.87
C SER A 129 4.58 -15.29 -27.93
N VAL A 130 3.93 -16.40 -27.56
CA VAL A 130 3.69 -17.55 -28.44
C VAL A 130 2.52 -17.27 -29.39
N LEU A 131 2.66 -17.70 -30.64
CA LEU A 131 1.59 -17.66 -31.65
C LEU A 131 0.77 -18.94 -31.65
N LYS A 132 -0.39 -18.93 -32.33
CA LYS A 132 -1.30 -20.09 -32.47
C LYS A 132 -0.64 -21.35 -33.06
N ASP A 133 0.50 -21.21 -33.73
CA ASP A 133 1.28 -22.34 -34.28
C ASP A 133 2.34 -22.90 -33.31
N GLY A 134 2.50 -22.27 -32.14
CA GLY A 134 3.47 -22.66 -31.10
C GLY A 134 4.83 -21.98 -31.22
N SER A 135 5.05 -21.14 -32.24
CA SER A 135 6.30 -20.38 -32.37
C SER A 135 6.35 -19.22 -31.37
N LEU A 136 7.53 -18.98 -30.77
CA LEU A 136 7.77 -17.80 -29.95
C LEU A 136 8.13 -16.62 -30.86
N LYS A 137 7.19 -15.67 -31.01
CA LYS A 137 7.39 -14.49 -31.85
C LYS A 137 6.46 -13.36 -31.43
N TRP A 138 7.01 -12.39 -30.70
CA TRP A 138 6.30 -11.16 -30.32
C TRP A 138 5.81 -10.39 -31.54
N GLN A 139 4.51 -10.11 -31.61
CA GLN A 139 3.91 -9.39 -32.75
C GLN A 139 3.95 -7.87 -32.55
N ASN A 140 4.05 -7.42 -31.30
CA ASN A 140 3.87 -6.03 -30.87
C ASN A 140 2.46 -5.50 -31.12
N GLU A 141 1.51 -6.38 -31.40
CA GLU A 141 0.10 -6.05 -31.64
C GLU A 141 -0.77 -7.29 -31.44
N LEU A 142 -2.04 -7.08 -31.12
CA LEU A 142 -3.06 -8.12 -31.24
C LEU A 142 -3.37 -8.31 -32.73
N ASN A 143 -3.36 -9.56 -33.21
CA ASN A 143 -3.71 -9.91 -34.58
C ASN A 143 -4.24 -11.36 -34.66
N ASN A 144 -4.48 -11.87 -35.88
CA ASN A 144 -5.05 -13.21 -36.07
C ASN A 144 -4.14 -14.37 -35.64
N ASP A 145 -2.85 -14.13 -35.37
CA ASP A 145 -1.91 -15.17 -34.96
C ASP A 145 -1.83 -15.34 -33.45
N ASN A 146 -2.18 -14.31 -32.66
CA ASN A 146 -2.20 -14.37 -31.19
C ASN A 146 -3.60 -14.16 -30.57
N ARG A 147 -4.63 -13.79 -31.37
CA ARG A 147 -6.03 -13.61 -30.92
C ARG A 147 -6.57 -14.79 -30.10
N VAL A 148 -6.17 -16.03 -30.43
CA VAL A 148 -6.69 -17.23 -29.75
C VAL A 148 -6.48 -17.20 -28.24
N PHE A 149 -5.41 -16.55 -27.77
CA PHE A 149 -5.10 -16.40 -26.35
C PHE A 149 -5.91 -15.26 -25.72
N PHE A 150 -6.07 -14.13 -26.42
CA PHE A 150 -6.92 -13.03 -25.95
C PHE A 150 -8.39 -13.43 -25.82
N ASP A 151 -8.90 -14.27 -26.73
CA ASP A 151 -10.25 -14.84 -26.66
C ASP A 151 -10.42 -15.88 -25.52
N ALA A 152 -9.32 -16.25 -24.84
CA ALA A 152 -9.31 -17.23 -23.76
C ALA A 152 -9.07 -16.62 -22.36
N CYS A 153 -8.78 -15.32 -22.26
CA CYS A 153 -8.52 -14.65 -20.97
C CYS A 153 -9.03 -13.19 -20.97
N ASP A 154 -8.73 -12.45 -19.90
CA ASP A 154 -9.34 -11.15 -19.60
C ASP A 154 -8.61 -9.96 -20.22
N GLY A 155 -7.29 -10.09 -20.43
CA GLY A 155 -6.50 -9.02 -21.03
C GLY A 155 -5.36 -9.52 -21.92
N PHE A 156 -4.87 -8.64 -22.78
CA PHE A 156 -3.72 -8.87 -23.65
C PHE A 156 -2.67 -7.79 -23.42
N PHE A 157 -1.43 -8.20 -23.16
CA PHE A 157 -0.29 -7.31 -22.99
C PHE A 157 0.62 -7.46 -24.22
N THR A 158 0.67 -6.43 -25.08
CA THR A 158 1.55 -6.42 -26.27
C THR A 158 3.03 -6.36 -25.89
N ASN A 159 3.91 -6.88 -26.75
CA ASN A 159 5.33 -6.54 -26.64
C ASN A 159 5.59 -5.04 -26.97
N TYR A 160 6.81 -4.58 -26.69
CA TYR A 160 7.14 -3.16 -26.59
C TYR A 160 7.44 -2.44 -27.92
N ASN A 161 7.80 -3.18 -28.99
CA ASN A 161 8.25 -2.60 -30.27
C ASN A 161 7.09 -2.32 -31.25
N TRP A 162 5.99 -1.82 -30.72
CA TRP A 162 4.82 -1.43 -31.52
C TRP A 162 5.07 -0.10 -32.23
N THR A 163 4.30 0.16 -33.29
CA THR A 163 4.32 1.44 -34.02
C THR A 163 2.94 2.08 -34.00
N GLU A 164 2.82 3.34 -34.41
CA GLU A 164 1.48 3.95 -34.57
C GLU A 164 0.63 3.18 -35.60
N GLN A 165 1.25 2.59 -36.64
CA GLN A 165 0.56 1.72 -37.59
C GLN A 165 0.00 0.45 -36.93
N SER A 166 0.71 -0.10 -35.94
CA SER A 166 0.24 -1.23 -35.14
C SER A 166 -1.02 -0.87 -34.35
N LEU A 167 -1.06 0.35 -33.77
CA LEU A 167 -2.24 0.85 -33.06
C LEU A 167 -3.43 1.06 -34.01
N GLU A 168 -3.19 1.64 -35.19
CA GLU A 168 -4.20 1.82 -36.22
C GLU A 168 -4.76 0.47 -36.68
N HIS A 169 -3.89 -0.51 -36.92
CA HIS A 169 -4.30 -1.86 -37.32
C HIS A 169 -5.17 -2.52 -36.23
N MET A 170 -4.71 -2.54 -34.97
CA MET A 170 -5.47 -3.12 -33.85
C MET A 170 -6.87 -2.50 -33.71
N LYS A 171 -7.00 -1.19 -33.96
CA LYS A 171 -8.27 -0.47 -33.88
C LYS A 171 -9.27 -0.88 -34.97
N THR A 172 -8.79 -1.38 -36.11
CA THR A 172 -9.64 -1.89 -37.19
C THR A 172 -10.15 -3.32 -36.94
N LEU A 173 -9.63 -4.02 -35.93
CA LEU A 173 -10.03 -5.39 -35.62
C LEU A 173 -11.43 -5.41 -34.99
N SER A 174 -12.42 -5.86 -35.75
CA SER A 174 -13.82 -5.91 -35.31
C SER A 174 -14.02 -6.73 -34.03
N PHE A 175 -13.26 -7.83 -33.86
CA PHE A 175 -13.34 -8.68 -32.67
C PHE A 175 -12.76 -8.04 -31.40
N ALA A 176 -11.96 -6.98 -31.54
CA ALA A 176 -11.34 -6.28 -30.41
C ALA A 176 -12.11 -5.03 -29.98
N GLN A 177 -13.10 -4.56 -30.75
CA GLN A 177 -13.75 -3.26 -30.51
C GLN A 177 -14.41 -3.16 -29.13
N GLU A 178 -15.12 -4.20 -28.69
CA GLU A 178 -15.78 -4.22 -27.38
C GLU A 178 -14.80 -4.39 -26.21
N ARG A 179 -13.60 -4.92 -26.50
CA ARG A 179 -12.56 -5.24 -25.52
C ARG A 179 -11.29 -4.42 -25.75
N GLN A 180 -11.39 -3.27 -26.40
CA GLN A 180 -10.22 -2.46 -26.77
C GLN A 180 -9.45 -1.99 -25.53
N VAL A 181 -10.17 -1.72 -24.44
CA VAL A 181 -9.59 -1.34 -23.14
C VAL A 181 -8.91 -2.50 -22.40
N ASP A 182 -9.14 -3.75 -22.84
CA ASP A 182 -8.48 -4.95 -22.31
C ASP A 182 -7.15 -5.23 -23.03
N ILE A 183 -6.78 -4.41 -24.02
CA ILE A 183 -5.49 -4.45 -24.71
C ILE A 183 -4.56 -3.44 -24.05
N PHE A 184 -3.63 -3.95 -23.26
CA PHE A 184 -2.59 -3.21 -22.57
C PHE A 184 -1.35 -3.13 -23.47
N VAL A 185 -1.17 -2.00 -24.13
CA VAL A 185 -0.01 -1.83 -25.02
C VAL A 185 1.24 -1.59 -24.17
N GLY A 186 2.27 -2.39 -24.41
CA GLY A 186 3.49 -2.43 -23.62
C GLY A 186 4.35 -1.18 -23.73
N VAL A 187 4.71 -0.58 -22.61
CA VAL A 187 5.59 0.60 -22.55
C VAL A 187 6.82 0.27 -21.72
N ASP A 188 7.96 0.04 -22.38
CA ASP A 188 9.22 -0.27 -21.71
C ASP A 188 9.88 0.99 -21.14
N VAL A 189 9.82 1.17 -19.82
CA VAL A 189 10.39 2.34 -19.14
C VAL A 189 11.91 2.37 -19.22
N PHE A 190 12.60 1.22 -19.37
CA PHE A 190 14.05 1.21 -19.57
C PHE A 190 14.46 1.72 -20.95
N ALA A 191 13.51 1.90 -21.88
CA ALA A 191 13.74 2.27 -23.27
C ALA A 191 14.73 1.31 -23.95
N ARG A 192 14.51 0.00 -23.80
CA ARG A 192 15.32 -1.02 -24.47
C ARG A 192 14.80 -1.17 -25.89
N SER A 193 15.72 -1.21 -26.86
CA SER A 193 15.39 -1.33 -28.29
C SER A 193 14.67 -0.11 -28.88
N ASP A 194 14.07 -0.26 -30.06
CA ASP A 194 13.36 0.79 -30.79
C ASP A 194 11.92 0.92 -30.27
N VAL A 195 11.76 1.65 -29.17
CA VAL A 195 10.47 1.87 -28.49
C VAL A 195 10.11 3.36 -28.48
N VAL A 196 8.82 3.67 -28.33
CA VAL A 196 8.35 5.05 -28.25
C VAL A 196 8.66 5.63 -26.86
N GLY A 197 9.69 6.45 -26.75
CA GLY A 197 10.05 7.14 -25.50
C GLY A 197 10.69 6.23 -24.47
N GLY A 198 10.10 6.16 -23.28
CA GLY A 198 10.66 5.51 -22.08
C GLY A 198 11.42 6.49 -21.18
N LYS A 199 11.90 6.03 -20.02
CA LYS A 199 12.55 6.88 -19.00
C LYS A 199 11.68 8.10 -18.67
N PHE A 200 12.26 9.30 -18.58
CA PHE A 200 11.52 10.57 -18.43
C PHE A 200 10.87 11.09 -19.73
N GLU A 201 10.70 10.23 -20.75
CA GLU A 201 9.91 10.49 -21.95
C GLU A 201 8.78 9.46 -22.13
N THR A 202 8.48 8.68 -21.09
CA THR A 202 7.43 7.64 -21.08
C THR A 202 6.04 8.21 -21.41
N ASN A 203 5.79 9.49 -21.15
CA ASN A 203 4.54 10.16 -21.56
C ASN A 203 4.30 10.12 -23.07
N LYS A 204 5.35 10.15 -23.90
CA LYS A 204 5.21 10.10 -25.38
C LYS A 204 4.48 8.83 -25.84
N ALA A 205 4.75 7.69 -25.18
CA ALA A 205 4.02 6.45 -25.44
C ALA A 205 2.56 6.61 -25.01
N LEU A 206 2.32 7.04 -23.76
CA LEU A 206 0.96 7.18 -23.23
C LEU A 206 0.09 8.15 -24.05
N ASP A 207 0.69 9.23 -24.58
CA ASP A 207 0.05 10.17 -25.49
C ASP A 207 -0.54 9.47 -26.73
N LEU A 208 0.27 8.64 -27.41
CA LEU A 208 -0.18 7.88 -28.58
C LEU A 208 -1.25 6.85 -28.20
N LEU A 209 -1.05 6.12 -27.09
CA LEU A 209 -2.02 5.12 -26.66
C LEU A 209 -3.38 5.75 -26.33
N ARG A 210 -3.40 6.91 -25.66
CA ARG A 210 -4.63 7.65 -25.37
C ARG A 210 -5.29 8.23 -26.60
N LYS A 211 -4.52 8.76 -27.55
CA LYS A 211 -5.03 9.22 -28.86
C LYS A 211 -5.77 8.09 -29.59
N HIS A 212 -5.30 6.85 -29.47
CA HIS A 212 -5.91 5.69 -30.12
C HIS A 212 -6.98 4.97 -29.28
N GLY A 213 -7.03 5.24 -27.97
CA GLY A 213 -8.02 4.70 -27.04
C GLY A 213 -7.64 3.35 -26.42
N PHE A 214 -6.34 3.03 -26.36
CA PHE A 214 -5.85 1.79 -25.75
C PHE A 214 -5.45 1.98 -24.28
N SER A 215 -5.42 0.87 -23.54
CA SER A 215 -4.80 0.79 -22.22
C SER A 215 -3.28 0.64 -22.36
N ALA A 216 -2.55 0.88 -21.27
CA ALA A 216 -1.09 0.83 -21.24
C ALA A 216 -0.60 -0.15 -20.17
N ALA A 217 0.41 -0.96 -20.51
CA ALA A 217 1.18 -1.73 -19.54
C ALA A 217 2.56 -1.07 -19.35
N ILE A 218 2.73 -0.33 -18.25
CA ILE A 218 3.99 0.34 -17.92
C ILE A 218 4.97 -0.71 -17.37
N PHE A 219 5.87 -1.18 -18.22
CA PHE A 219 6.84 -2.22 -17.89
C PHE A 219 8.07 -1.64 -17.21
N ALA A 220 8.46 -2.28 -16.09
CA ALA A 220 9.64 -1.97 -15.29
C ALA A 220 9.81 -0.48 -14.89
N PRO A 221 8.78 0.16 -14.28
CA PRO A 221 8.96 1.50 -13.69
C PRO A 221 9.98 1.52 -12.53
N GLY A 222 10.43 0.35 -12.07
CA GLY A 222 11.60 0.18 -11.20
C GLY A 222 12.87 0.86 -11.72
N TRP A 223 12.96 1.17 -13.02
CA TRP A 223 13.98 2.04 -13.61
C TRP A 223 14.24 3.31 -12.79
N VAL A 224 13.19 3.93 -12.26
CA VAL A 224 13.31 5.16 -11.44
C VAL A 224 14.20 4.93 -10.22
N TYR A 225 14.10 3.76 -9.59
CA TYR A 225 14.88 3.37 -8.41
C TYR A 225 16.26 2.80 -8.78
N GLU A 226 16.33 2.04 -9.86
CA GLU A 226 17.53 1.30 -10.25
C GLU A 226 18.57 2.14 -10.99
N CYS A 227 18.12 3.16 -11.74
CA CYS A 227 18.97 3.94 -12.63
C CYS A 227 19.14 5.42 -12.22
N ASN A 228 18.58 5.83 -11.08
CA ASN A 228 18.78 7.16 -10.50
C ASN A 228 19.30 7.03 -9.05
N ASP A 229 19.67 8.15 -8.43
CA ASP A 229 20.10 8.13 -7.03
C ASP A 229 18.94 7.69 -6.11
N LYS A 230 19.20 6.67 -5.29
CA LYS A 230 18.25 6.12 -4.33
C LYS A 230 17.87 7.14 -3.24
N GLN A 231 18.78 8.06 -2.91
CA GLN A 231 18.49 9.13 -1.95
C GLN A 231 17.41 10.09 -2.49
N ASP A 232 17.39 10.31 -3.80
CA ASP A 232 16.41 11.14 -4.50
C ASP A 232 15.21 10.36 -5.04
N PHE A 233 15.08 9.07 -4.70
CA PHE A 233 14.04 8.20 -5.27
C PHE A 233 12.63 8.80 -5.17
N ARG A 234 12.27 9.43 -4.05
CA ARG A 234 10.95 10.06 -3.88
C ARG A 234 10.72 11.19 -4.87
N ASN A 235 11.69 12.09 -5.02
CA ASN A 235 11.61 13.19 -5.97
C ASN A 235 11.55 12.69 -7.41
N ASN A 236 12.36 11.68 -7.75
CA ASN A 236 12.37 11.08 -9.07
C ASN A 236 11.08 10.30 -9.37
N GLN A 237 10.50 9.65 -8.37
CA GLN A 237 9.20 8.98 -8.48
C GLN A 237 8.08 10.00 -8.69
N ASP A 238 8.00 11.06 -7.86
CA ASP A 238 7.01 12.13 -8.02
C ASP A 238 7.11 12.78 -9.41
N LYS A 239 8.33 13.00 -9.89
CA LYS A 239 8.59 13.52 -11.24
C LYS A 239 8.12 12.55 -12.33
N PHE A 240 8.47 11.26 -12.21
CA PHE A 240 8.11 10.24 -13.19
C PHE A 240 6.59 10.07 -13.28
N TRP A 241 5.90 9.90 -12.16
CA TRP A 241 4.44 9.71 -12.17
C TRP A 241 3.67 11.00 -12.43
N GLY A 242 4.21 12.15 -12.01
CA GLY A 242 3.68 13.46 -12.38
C GLY A 242 3.70 13.69 -13.89
N LEU A 243 4.76 13.24 -14.58
CA LEU A 243 4.87 13.27 -16.04
C LEU A 243 3.77 12.44 -16.73
N LEU A 244 3.31 11.34 -16.11
CA LEU A 244 2.31 10.44 -16.72
C LEU A 244 0.87 10.81 -16.39
N ARG A 245 0.65 11.62 -15.35
CA ARG A 245 -0.66 11.90 -14.74
C ARG A 245 -1.74 12.27 -15.75
N ASP A 246 -1.45 13.19 -16.66
CA ASP A 246 -2.45 13.74 -17.58
C ASP A 246 -2.87 12.74 -18.67
N HIS A 247 -2.11 11.66 -18.82
CA HIS A 247 -2.39 10.55 -19.73
C HIS A 247 -2.98 9.34 -19.01
N LEU A 248 -3.24 9.42 -17.70
CA LEU A 248 -3.77 8.32 -16.89
C LEU A 248 -5.10 8.71 -16.27
N HIS A 249 -6.01 7.75 -16.18
CA HIS A 249 -7.25 7.98 -15.45
C HIS A 249 -6.95 7.99 -13.96
N VAL A 250 -7.49 8.97 -13.24
CA VAL A 250 -7.38 9.01 -11.79
C VAL A 250 -8.40 8.03 -11.21
N HIS A 251 -7.89 6.86 -10.79
CA HIS A 251 -8.67 5.83 -10.11
C HIS A 251 -9.29 6.40 -8.82
N ARG A 252 -10.58 6.13 -8.59
CA ARG A 252 -11.32 6.57 -7.41
C ARG A 252 -11.73 5.34 -6.58
N PRO A 253 -10.91 4.92 -5.61
CA PRO A 253 -11.23 3.72 -4.85
C PRO A 253 -12.51 3.93 -4.04
N SER A 254 -13.32 2.87 -4.00
CA SER A 254 -14.49 2.80 -3.15
C SER A 254 -14.07 2.32 -1.76
N SER A 255 -14.41 3.08 -0.72
CA SER A 255 -14.14 2.71 0.66
C SER A 255 -15.38 2.93 1.52
N LEU A 256 -15.55 2.10 2.54
CA LEU A 256 -16.55 2.33 3.58
C LEU A 256 -15.96 3.22 4.68
N LEU A 257 -16.84 3.77 5.53
CA LEU A 257 -16.42 4.39 6.79
C LEU A 257 -15.91 3.31 7.77
N PRO A 258 -14.91 3.62 8.61
CA PRO A 258 -14.19 4.89 8.68
C PRO A 258 -13.16 5.06 7.56
N LEU A 259 -13.05 6.28 7.03
CA LEU A 259 -11.95 6.69 6.16
C LEU A 259 -10.89 7.39 7.01
N VAL A 260 -9.67 6.85 7.06
CA VAL A 260 -8.56 7.39 7.86
C VAL A 260 -7.29 7.40 7.03
N SER A 261 -6.58 8.52 7.02
CA SER A 261 -5.21 8.59 6.52
C SER A 261 -4.38 9.59 7.29
N SER A 262 -3.23 9.14 7.80
CA SER A 262 -2.13 9.97 8.27
C SER A 262 -1.04 10.16 7.22
N PHE A 263 -1.29 9.74 5.98
CA PHE A 263 -0.34 9.83 4.85
C PHE A 263 0.95 9.03 5.09
N CYS A 264 0.93 8.05 6.00
CA CYS A 264 2.07 7.19 6.23
C CYS A 264 2.37 6.38 4.96
N GLN A 265 3.61 6.47 4.46
CA GLN A 265 4.01 5.79 3.22
C GLN A 265 4.50 4.35 3.44
N GLY A 266 4.47 3.84 4.67
CA GLY A 266 4.98 2.53 5.02
C GLY A 266 6.47 2.47 5.35
N PHE A 267 7.11 3.63 5.56
CA PHE A 267 8.50 3.73 6.00
C PHE A 267 8.75 5.08 6.70
N GLY A 268 9.87 5.18 7.40
CA GLY A 268 10.33 6.43 8.00
C GLY A 268 11.62 6.26 8.80
N LYS A 269 12.27 7.37 9.14
CA LYS A 269 13.44 7.40 10.05
C LYS A 269 13.05 7.27 11.53
N SER A 270 11.76 7.46 11.81
CA SER A 270 11.18 7.38 13.14
C SER A 270 9.72 7.00 13.01
N PHE A 271 9.16 6.41 14.07
CA PHE A 271 7.73 6.25 14.23
C PHE A 271 7.17 7.41 15.04
N TYR A 272 6.12 8.03 14.51
CA TYR A 272 5.37 9.08 15.15
C TYR A 272 4.02 8.57 15.67
N ARG A 273 3.55 9.16 16.77
CA ARG A 273 2.20 9.00 17.32
C ARG A 273 1.76 10.32 17.94
N ASN A 274 0.61 10.83 17.53
CA ASN A 274 0.07 12.12 18.00
C ASN A 274 1.10 13.27 17.93
N GLY A 275 1.91 13.28 16.86
CA GLY A 275 2.96 14.28 16.63
C GLY A 275 4.28 14.04 17.36
N GLN A 276 4.37 13.01 18.22
CA GLN A 276 5.55 12.69 19.03
C GLN A 276 6.33 11.51 18.45
N VAL A 277 7.65 11.51 18.61
CA VAL A 277 8.50 10.36 18.28
C VAL A 277 8.28 9.27 19.32
N GLU A 278 7.73 8.12 18.90
CA GLU A 278 7.56 6.93 19.75
C GLU A 278 8.77 6.00 19.68
N LEU A 279 9.38 5.87 18.49
CA LEU A 279 10.58 5.06 18.28
C LEU A 279 11.49 5.76 17.27
N GLN A 280 12.74 6.03 17.66
CA GLN A 280 13.73 6.71 16.83
C GLN A 280 14.62 5.69 16.11
N ASN A 281 14.03 4.88 15.23
CA ASN A 281 14.74 3.92 14.38
C ASN A 281 14.17 3.96 12.96
N SER A 282 15.04 3.72 11.97
CA SER A 282 14.59 3.54 10.58
C SER A 282 13.76 2.28 10.45
N TRP A 283 12.66 2.36 9.69
CA TRP A 283 11.74 1.26 9.53
C TRP A 283 11.09 1.25 8.15
N PHE A 284 10.74 0.05 7.69
CA PHE A 284 10.02 -0.20 6.45
C PHE A 284 9.04 -1.35 6.68
N ASN A 285 7.76 -1.09 6.42
CA ASN A 285 6.70 -2.09 6.35
C ASN A 285 5.58 -1.52 5.48
N LEU A 286 5.49 -1.99 4.23
CA LEU A 286 4.50 -1.49 3.29
C LEU A 286 3.04 -1.76 3.72
N SER A 287 2.79 -2.75 4.60
CA SER A 287 1.45 -2.95 5.19
C SER A 287 1.00 -1.76 6.06
N ALA A 288 1.96 -0.97 6.55
CA ALA A 288 1.72 0.27 7.28
C ALA A 288 1.39 1.46 6.39
N GLN A 289 1.53 1.32 5.07
CA GLN A 289 1.15 2.39 4.15
C GLN A 289 -0.35 2.64 4.27
N GLU A 290 -0.74 3.88 4.49
CA GLU A 290 -2.13 4.29 4.54
C GLU A 290 -2.59 4.83 3.19
N LEU A 291 -3.86 5.23 3.06
CA LEU A 291 -4.37 5.77 1.81
C LEU A 291 -3.54 6.99 1.38
N GLN A 292 -2.90 6.90 0.22
CA GLN A 292 -1.99 7.91 -0.30
C GLN A 292 -2.74 9.04 -1.03
N PRO A 293 -2.34 10.30 -0.85
CA PRO A 293 -2.93 11.45 -1.54
C PRO A 293 -2.37 11.60 -2.96
N PHE A 294 -2.88 12.58 -3.70
CA PHE A 294 -2.21 13.02 -4.93
C PHE A 294 -0.89 13.72 -4.61
N TYR A 295 0.15 13.31 -5.33
CA TYR A 295 1.46 13.95 -5.33
C TYR A 295 1.69 14.57 -6.70
N HIS A 296 1.76 15.90 -6.74
CA HIS A 296 1.94 16.64 -7.97
C HIS A 296 2.47 18.05 -7.70
N ARG A 297 2.91 18.68 -8.79
CA ARG A 297 3.21 20.10 -8.88
C ARG A 297 2.29 20.72 -9.93
N GLU A 298 1.73 21.87 -9.62
CA GLU A 298 0.85 22.65 -10.48
C GLU A 298 1.37 24.10 -10.51
N GLU A 299 1.53 24.65 -11.70
CA GLU A 299 1.81 26.07 -11.89
C GLU A 299 0.45 26.80 -11.99
N LEU A 300 0.32 27.92 -11.30
CA LEU A 300 -0.89 28.73 -11.23
C LEU A 300 -0.70 30.00 -12.08
N GLU A 301 -1.73 30.85 -12.15
CA GLU A 301 -1.61 32.15 -12.82
C GLU A 301 -0.51 33.03 -12.18
N GLY A 302 0.24 33.73 -13.03
CA GLY A 302 1.38 34.55 -12.59
C GLY A 302 2.57 33.70 -12.12
N GLU A 303 3.21 34.10 -11.03
CA GLU A 303 4.35 33.40 -10.40
C GLU A 303 3.89 32.40 -9.31
N GLY A 304 2.60 32.05 -9.30
CA GLY A 304 2.02 31.13 -8.32
C GLY A 304 2.28 29.68 -8.65
N TRP A 305 2.40 28.85 -7.62
CA TRP A 305 2.51 27.40 -7.79
C TRP A 305 2.08 26.67 -6.53
N LEU A 306 1.72 25.40 -6.70
CA LEU A 306 1.34 24.46 -5.65
C LEU A 306 2.10 23.15 -5.83
N ARG A 307 2.60 22.57 -4.73
CA ARG A 307 3.17 21.22 -4.71
C ARG A 307 2.66 20.44 -3.52
N THR A 308 2.40 19.16 -3.75
CA THR A 308 2.07 18.16 -2.74
C THR A 308 3.14 17.08 -2.74
N ARG A 309 3.71 16.77 -1.56
CA ARG A 309 4.74 15.73 -1.39
C ARG A 309 4.69 15.09 -0.01
N GLY A 310 5.21 13.88 0.13
CA GLY A 310 5.36 13.27 1.46
C GLY A 310 6.43 14.00 2.28
N CYS A 311 6.21 14.13 3.58
CA CYS A 311 7.11 14.77 4.53
C CYS A 311 7.49 13.78 5.65
N PRO A 312 8.71 13.22 5.62
CA PRO A 312 9.16 12.27 6.64
C PRO A 312 9.56 12.98 7.95
N GLU A 313 9.82 14.28 7.92
CA GLU A 313 10.12 15.08 9.10
C GLU A 313 8.84 15.55 9.80
N GLY A 314 8.64 15.11 11.05
CA GLY A 314 7.53 15.60 11.86
C GLY A 314 6.18 15.14 11.31
N ALA A 315 5.95 13.83 11.32
CA ALA A 315 4.66 13.24 11.01
C ALA A 315 3.73 13.21 12.24
N TRP A 316 2.43 13.09 12.02
CA TRP A 316 1.46 12.93 13.11
C TRP A 316 1.40 11.48 13.61
N THR A 317 1.16 10.54 12.70
CA THR A 317 1.12 9.10 12.98
C THR A 317 1.86 8.35 11.87
N GLY A 318 2.69 7.38 12.24
CA GLY A 318 3.44 6.57 11.27
C GLY A 318 4.79 7.18 10.94
N GLY A 319 5.11 7.36 9.66
CA GLY A 319 6.46 7.71 9.20
C GLY A 319 6.53 8.88 8.21
N SER A 320 5.39 9.43 7.81
CA SER A 320 5.31 10.58 6.93
C SER A 320 3.98 11.32 7.15
N ALA A 321 4.00 12.63 7.01
CA ALA A 321 2.83 13.49 6.80
C ALA A 321 2.71 13.86 5.31
N LEU A 322 1.67 14.61 4.94
CA LEU A 322 1.59 15.30 3.66
C LEU A 322 2.07 16.74 3.83
N LEU A 323 2.94 17.23 2.94
CA LEU A 323 3.28 18.63 2.84
C LEU A 323 2.60 19.24 1.61
N ILE A 324 1.92 20.35 1.83
CA ILE A 324 1.34 21.22 0.83
C ILE A 324 2.14 22.53 0.88
N GLU A 325 2.85 22.87 -0.19
CA GLU A 325 3.70 24.07 -0.25
C GLU A 325 3.52 24.80 -1.57
N GLY A 326 3.80 26.10 -1.57
CA GLY A 326 3.61 26.90 -2.77
C GLY A 326 3.74 28.39 -2.56
N VAL A 327 3.36 29.13 -3.60
CA VAL A 327 3.19 30.58 -3.60
C VAL A 327 1.74 30.87 -3.97
N LEU A 328 1.02 31.56 -3.09
CA LEU A 328 -0.31 32.10 -3.33
C LEU A 328 -0.18 33.51 -3.94
N PRO A 329 -0.49 33.69 -5.24
CA PRO A 329 -0.40 34.99 -5.91
C PRO A 329 -1.32 36.03 -5.29
N ALA A 330 -0.91 37.30 -5.33
CA ALA A 330 -1.70 38.43 -4.83
C ALA A 330 -3.14 38.45 -5.39
N GLY A 331 -3.29 38.12 -6.68
CA GLY A 331 -4.57 38.11 -7.38
C GLY A 331 -5.50 36.94 -7.06
N LEU A 332 -5.00 35.88 -6.39
CA LEU A 332 -5.80 34.72 -6.03
C LEU A 332 -6.20 34.77 -4.55
N PRO A 333 -7.51 34.62 -4.23
CA PRO A 333 -7.98 34.66 -2.86
C PRO A 333 -7.69 33.36 -2.10
N LYS A 334 -7.62 32.23 -2.82
CA LYS A 334 -7.37 30.90 -2.25
C LYS A 334 -6.69 29.97 -3.25
N ILE A 335 -5.95 29.00 -2.74
CA ILE A 335 -5.54 27.79 -3.46
C ILE A 335 -6.33 26.60 -2.92
N CYS A 336 -6.85 25.76 -3.80
CA CYS A 336 -7.57 24.54 -3.46
C CYS A 336 -6.74 23.31 -3.86
N ALA A 337 -5.99 22.74 -2.91
CA ALA A 337 -5.24 21.52 -3.14
C ALA A 337 -6.18 20.30 -3.07
N ARG A 338 -6.41 19.62 -4.19
CA ARG A 338 -7.16 18.35 -4.20
C ARG A 338 -6.27 17.23 -3.67
N ILE A 339 -6.66 16.65 -2.53
CA ILE A 339 -5.84 15.67 -1.79
C ILE A 339 -6.22 14.24 -2.15
N PHE A 340 -7.51 13.94 -2.18
CA PHE A 340 -8.05 12.61 -2.50
C PHE A 340 -9.18 12.71 -3.52
N ALA A 341 -9.31 11.67 -4.35
CA ALA A 341 -10.53 11.39 -5.12
C ALA A 341 -10.99 9.96 -4.80
N LEU A 342 -12.20 9.83 -4.26
CA LEU A 342 -12.70 8.59 -3.63
C LEU A 342 -14.17 8.35 -3.96
N HIS A 343 -14.67 7.20 -3.54
CA HIS A 343 -16.11 6.97 -3.39
C HIS A 343 -16.36 6.45 -1.97
N VAL A 344 -16.84 7.31 -1.07
CA VAL A 344 -17.16 6.92 0.31
C VAL A 344 -18.60 7.26 0.62
N PRO A 345 -19.52 6.28 0.67
CA PRO A 345 -20.86 6.50 1.19
C PRO A 345 -20.80 7.07 2.61
N LEU A 346 -21.46 8.22 2.82
CA LEU A 346 -21.45 8.91 4.11
C LEU A 346 -22.62 8.47 4.99
N ALA A 347 -22.37 8.44 6.30
CA ALA A 347 -23.43 8.27 7.30
C ALA A 347 -24.25 9.56 7.42
N THR A 348 -25.51 9.44 7.86
CA THR A 348 -26.40 10.59 8.06
C THR A 348 -25.78 11.67 8.94
N ARG A 349 -25.11 11.25 10.01
CA ARG A 349 -24.29 12.12 10.86
C ARG A 349 -22.83 11.73 10.66
N THR A 350 -22.12 12.53 9.89
CA THR A 350 -20.70 12.30 9.58
C THR A 350 -19.84 13.21 10.45
N PHE A 351 -18.87 12.63 11.16
CA PHE A 351 -17.87 13.35 11.93
C PHE A 351 -16.55 13.39 11.17
N VAL A 352 -15.91 14.56 11.10
CA VAL A 352 -14.63 14.74 10.41
C VAL A 352 -13.59 15.30 11.36
N SER A 353 -12.41 14.70 11.41
CA SER A 353 -11.23 15.22 12.13
C SER A 353 -10.13 15.58 11.13
N PHE A 354 -9.56 16.77 11.29
CA PHE A 354 -8.51 17.30 10.42
C PHE A 354 -7.36 17.83 11.27
N VAL A 355 -6.17 17.25 11.09
CA VAL A 355 -4.95 17.62 11.81
C VAL A 355 -3.94 18.21 10.84
N TYR A 356 -3.48 19.43 11.12
CA TYR A 356 -2.57 20.17 10.24
C TYR A 356 -1.71 21.19 11.00
N GLN A 357 -0.65 21.68 10.36
CA GLN A 357 0.27 22.69 10.87
C GLN A 357 0.64 23.65 9.71
N PRO A 358 0.03 24.85 9.66
CA PRO A 358 0.32 25.84 8.63
C PRO A 358 1.53 26.72 8.98
N SER A 359 2.15 27.33 7.98
CA SER A 359 3.07 28.45 8.13
C SER A 359 2.33 29.72 8.54
N GLU A 360 3.05 30.69 9.08
CA GLU A 360 2.48 32.01 9.38
C GLU A 360 1.94 32.73 8.13
N GLY A 361 0.91 33.55 8.30
CA GLY A 361 0.33 34.38 7.25
C GLY A 361 -0.73 33.69 6.37
N VAL A 362 -1.01 32.41 6.61
CA VAL A 362 -2.08 31.67 5.93
C VAL A 362 -3.00 30.93 6.90
N SER A 363 -4.27 30.88 6.53
CA SER A 363 -5.29 30.04 7.12
C SER A 363 -5.58 28.83 6.25
N VAL A 364 -6.01 27.73 6.89
CA VAL A 364 -6.30 26.46 6.25
C VAL A 364 -7.71 26.01 6.58
N SER A 365 -8.45 25.56 5.57
CA SER A 365 -9.78 24.96 5.74
C SER A 365 -9.94 23.70 4.89
N LEU A 366 -10.84 22.82 5.31
CA LEU A 366 -11.19 21.62 4.57
C LEU A 366 -12.35 21.92 3.60
N GLU A 367 -12.32 21.35 2.41
CA GLU A 367 -13.42 21.39 1.45
C GLU A 367 -13.73 19.97 0.99
N LEU A 368 -14.99 19.58 1.12
CA LEU A 368 -15.48 18.24 0.83
C LEU A 368 -16.44 18.30 -0.35
N LYS A 369 -16.11 17.58 -1.44
CA LYS A 369 -16.99 17.47 -2.60
C LYS A 369 -17.79 16.18 -2.53
N MET A 370 -19.10 16.28 -2.66
CA MET A 370 -20.03 15.18 -2.44
C MET A 370 -20.96 15.04 -3.64
N ALA A 371 -21.47 13.84 -3.86
CA ALA A 371 -22.48 13.56 -4.87
C ALA A 371 -23.62 12.72 -4.27
N ASP A 372 -24.77 12.71 -4.91
CA ASP A 372 -25.85 11.78 -4.56
C ASP A 372 -25.36 10.32 -4.74
N ALA A 373 -25.46 9.54 -3.67
CA ALA A 373 -25.03 8.15 -3.65
C ALA A 373 -25.83 7.29 -4.63
N ALA A 374 -27.12 7.58 -4.84
CA ALA A 374 -27.98 6.84 -5.77
C ALA A 374 -27.60 7.08 -7.24
N LEU A 375 -27.01 8.23 -7.55
CA LEU A 375 -26.53 8.56 -8.90
C LEU A 375 -25.15 7.95 -9.19
N CYS A 376 -24.41 7.58 -8.14
CA CYS A 376 -23.09 6.96 -8.21
C CYS A 376 -23.18 5.44 -8.42
N SER A 377 -23.79 4.99 -9.52
CA SER A 377 -23.73 3.57 -9.91
C SER A 377 -22.42 3.24 -10.63
N HIS A 378 -21.85 2.04 -10.41
CA HIS A 378 -20.64 1.54 -11.08
C HIS A 378 -20.72 1.50 -12.62
N THR A 379 -21.91 1.73 -13.19
CA THR A 379 -22.20 1.46 -14.60
C THR A 379 -22.19 2.69 -15.51
N LYS A 380 -22.06 3.94 -15.02
CA LYS A 380 -22.11 5.13 -15.87
C LYS A 380 -21.14 6.24 -15.45
N THR A 381 -20.11 6.45 -16.25
CA THR A 381 -19.07 7.50 -16.22
C THR A 381 -19.60 8.89 -16.61
N LYS A 382 -20.82 9.26 -16.20
CA LYS A 382 -21.24 10.67 -16.31
C LYS A 382 -20.61 11.45 -15.16
N ASP A 383 -20.04 12.62 -15.44
CA ASP A 383 -19.65 13.58 -14.41
C ASP A 383 -20.90 13.98 -13.61
N ILE A 384 -21.06 13.35 -12.45
CA ILE A 384 -22.14 13.67 -11.52
C ILE A 384 -21.80 15.03 -10.92
N THR A 385 -22.73 15.99 -11.00
CA THR A 385 -22.57 17.31 -10.40
C THR A 385 -22.33 17.16 -8.91
N ALA A 386 -21.10 17.44 -8.46
CA ALA A 386 -20.73 17.37 -7.06
C ALA A 386 -21.02 18.71 -6.37
N SER A 387 -21.67 18.67 -5.20
CA SER A 387 -21.80 19.82 -4.32
C SER A 387 -20.55 19.96 -3.45
N SER A 388 -20.05 21.18 -3.28
CA SER A 388 -18.91 21.46 -2.40
C SER A 388 -19.37 22.02 -1.06
N VAL A 389 -18.80 21.51 0.03
CA VAL A 389 -19.08 21.94 1.41
C VAL A 389 -17.77 22.29 2.10
N VAL A 390 -17.71 23.50 2.66
CA VAL A 390 -16.65 23.92 3.59
C VAL A 390 -17.25 23.87 5.00
N PRO A 391 -17.02 22.82 5.79
CA PRO A 391 -17.67 22.66 7.08
C PRO A 391 -17.17 23.69 8.11
N ALA A 392 -18.08 24.13 8.97
CA ALA A 392 -17.74 24.99 10.11
C ALA A 392 -17.15 24.15 11.25
N ALA A 393 -16.04 24.61 11.83
CA ALA A 393 -15.40 23.89 12.92
C ALA A 393 -16.28 23.88 14.18
N LEU A 394 -16.37 22.72 14.81
CA LEU A 394 -16.99 22.57 16.12
C LEU A 394 -16.12 23.22 17.20
N ARG A 395 -16.78 23.72 18.25
CA ARG A 395 -16.11 24.24 19.44
C ARG A 395 -15.54 23.09 20.28
N GLU A 396 -14.50 23.38 21.06
CA GLU A 396 -13.85 22.39 21.91
C GLU A 396 -14.77 21.82 23.02
N ASP A 397 -15.77 22.59 23.44
CA ASP A 397 -16.77 22.20 24.43
C ASP A 397 -17.93 21.37 23.85
N HIS A 398 -17.93 21.09 22.54
CA HIS A 398 -18.92 20.24 21.89
C HIS A 398 -18.79 18.77 22.33
N GLU A 399 -19.90 18.09 22.58
CA GLU A 399 -19.90 16.74 23.16
C GLU A 399 -19.17 15.71 22.28
N LEU A 400 -19.39 15.71 20.96
CA LEU A 400 -18.66 14.83 20.04
C LEU A 400 -17.14 15.08 20.08
N VAL A 401 -16.72 16.34 20.23
CA VAL A 401 -15.30 16.70 20.29
C VAL A 401 -14.68 16.21 21.60
N LYS A 402 -15.39 16.32 22.73
CA LYS A 402 -14.94 15.77 24.02
C LYS A 402 -14.81 14.26 23.97
N GLN A 403 -15.81 13.56 23.43
CA GLN A 403 -15.81 12.09 23.30
C GLN A 403 -14.67 11.61 22.40
N PHE A 404 -14.48 12.26 21.24
CA PHE A 404 -13.36 11.98 20.35
C PHE A 404 -12.02 12.21 21.05
N ALA A 405 -11.87 13.35 21.75
CA ALA A 405 -10.64 13.67 22.48
C ALA A 405 -10.32 12.65 23.58
N GLN A 406 -11.32 12.17 24.32
CA GLN A 406 -11.14 11.12 25.32
C GLN A 406 -10.65 9.81 24.69
N SER A 407 -11.15 9.45 23.51
CA SER A 407 -10.80 8.22 22.79
C SER A 407 -9.39 8.25 22.16
N CYS A 408 -8.92 9.44 21.76
CA CYS A 408 -7.56 9.64 21.25
C CYS A 408 -6.47 9.58 22.33
N GLY A 409 -6.84 9.66 23.62
CA GLY A 409 -5.91 9.74 24.74
C GLY A 409 -5.25 11.11 24.91
N VAL A 410 -4.16 11.17 25.68
CA VAL A 410 -3.43 12.42 25.93
C VAL A 410 -2.66 12.84 24.67
N TRP A 411 -2.93 14.05 24.19
CA TRP A 411 -2.23 14.68 23.08
C TRP A 411 -1.62 16.01 23.54
N ARG A 412 -0.44 16.33 23.03
CA ARG A 412 0.19 17.65 23.17
C ARG A 412 0.27 18.31 21.80
N PRO A 413 -0.26 19.54 21.64
CA PRO A 413 -0.34 20.21 20.35
C PRO A 413 0.97 20.28 19.58
N ASP A 414 2.14 20.51 20.19
CA ASP A 414 3.45 20.55 19.53
C ASP A 414 3.45 21.17 18.11
N GLY A 415 2.69 22.27 17.93
CA GLY A 415 2.53 22.98 16.66
C GLY A 415 1.42 22.44 15.73
N TRP A 416 0.84 21.28 16.01
CA TRP A 416 -0.33 20.73 15.32
C TRP A 416 -1.64 21.37 15.82
N THR A 417 -2.46 21.76 14.85
CA THR A 417 -3.84 22.17 15.04
C THR A 417 -4.76 21.01 14.69
N ARG A 418 -5.76 20.74 15.53
CA ARG A 418 -6.86 19.80 15.24
C ARG A 418 -8.16 20.57 15.11
N ARG A 419 -8.91 20.31 14.05
CA ARG A 419 -10.27 20.79 13.84
C ARG A 419 -11.21 19.61 13.64
N CYS A 420 -12.38 19.70 14.26
CA CYS A 420 -13.43 18.70 14.16
C CYS A 420 -14.67 19.32 13.53
N PHE A 421 -15.43 18.54 12.77
CA PHE A 421 -16.61 18.98 12.05
C PHE A 421 -17.71 17.94 12.17
N GLU A 422 -18.97 18.37 12.12
CA GLU A 422 -20.13 17.52 11.98
C GLU A 422 -20.90 17.92 10.73
N LEU A 423 -21.34 16.93 9.96
CA LEU A 423 -22.12 17.07 8.75
C LEU A 423 -23.39 16.23 8.88
N GLU A 424 -24.55 16.86 8.68
CA GLU A 424 -25.83 16.16 8.59
C GLU A 424 -26.25 16.06 7.13
N LEU A 425 -26.05 14.87 6.53
CA LEU A 425 -26.20 14.64 5.10
C LEU A 425 -26.83 13.28 4.84
N SER A 426 -27.97 13.24 4.15
CA SER A 426 -28.66 11.98 3.85
C SER A 426 -28.42 11.55 2.40
N GLY A 427 -27.95 10.31 2.20
CA GLY A 427 -27.81 9.73 0.86
C GLY A 427 -26.66 10.31 0.03
N CYS A 428 -25.62 10.86 0.66
CA CYS A 428 -24.47 11.43 -0.04
C CYS A 428 -23.27 10.48 -0.04
N ALA A 429 -22.44 10.55 -1.07
CA ALA A 429 -21.12 9.94 -1.12
C ALA A 429 -20.05 11.02 -1.28
N LEU A 430 -18.99 10.92 -0.48
CA LEU A 430 -17.79 11.76 -0.61
C LEU A 430 -17.03 11.38 -1.88
N ARG A 431 -16.70 12.39 -2.68
CA ARG A 431 -16.02 12.25 -3.97
C ARG A 431 -14.62 12.82 -3.95
N ASP A 432 -14.41 13.95 -3.28
CA ASP A 432 -13.10 14.57 -3.15
C ASP A 432 -12.91 15.20 -1.78
N ILE A 433 -11.66 15.13 -1.30
CA ILE A 433 -11.21 15.91 -0.15
C ILE A 433 -10.18 16.92 -0.66
N CYS A 434 -10.44 18.19 -0.41
CA CYS A 434 -9.58 19.30 -0.75
C CYS A 434 -9.14 20.05 0.51
N VAL A 435 -7.95 20.63 0.47
CA VAL A 435 -7.44 21.55 1.49
C VAL A 435 -7.28 22.92 0.86
N ASN A 436 -8.00 23.89 1.39
CA ASN A 436 -7.94 25.28 0.98
C ASN A 436 -6.89 26.03 1.79
N ILE A 437 -6.04 26.80 1.11
CA ILE A 437 -5.09 27.74 1.69
C ILE A 437 -5.54 29.15 1.34
N THR A 438 -5.73 29.99 2.36
CA THR A 438 -6.16 31.39 2.22
C THR A 438 -5.17 32.31 2.91
N ARG A 439 -4.97 33.52 2.37
CA ARG A 439 -4.11 34.53 2.99
C ARG A 439 -4.84 35.25 4.12
N ASP A 440 -4.14 35.49 5.23
CA ASP A 440 -4.69 36.26 6.36
C ASP A 440 -4.55 37.78 6.19
N GLY A 441 -3.54 38.20 5.41
CA GLY A 441 -3.13 39.59 5.20
C GLY A 441 -3.51 40.20 3.84
N PRO A 442 -2.92 41.37 3.49
CA PRO A 442 -3.24 42.08 2.25
C PRO A 442 -2.86 41.29 1.00
N ALA A 443 -3.44 41.63 -0.15
CA ALA A 443 -3.17 40.98 -1.43
C ALA A 443 -1.70 41.17 -1.88
N GLN A 444 -0.84 40.21 -1.51
CA GLN A 444 0.56 40.12 -1.89
C GLN A 444 0.93 38.66 -2.13
N ASP A 445 1.95 38.40 -2.94
CA ASP A 445 2.44 37.03 -3.13
C ASP A 445 2.88 36.47 -1.77
N THR A 446 2.32 35.30 -1.41
CA THR A 446 2.50 34.72 -0.08
C THR A 446 3.02 33.30 -0.22
N GLN A 447 4.27 33.09 0.18
CA GLN A 447 4.80 31.75 0.33
C GLN A 447 4.09 31.05 1.48
N PHE A 448 3.78 29.77 1.29
CA PHE A 448 3.16 28.98 2.33
C PHE A 448 3.71 27.57 2.35
N ASN A 449 3.66 26.97 3.54
CA ASN A 449 3.75 25.55 3.72
C ASN A 449 2.69 25.10 4.73
N CYS A 450 2.14 23.91 4.56
CA CYS A 450 1.17 23.32 5.45
C CYS A 450 1.43 21.82 5.52
N ARG A 451 1.77 21.34 6.71
CA ARG A 451 1.85 19.91 6.99
C ARG A 451 0.47 19.42 7.38
N VAL A 452 -0.05 18.42 6.68
CA VAL A 452 -1.29 17.73 7.03
C VAL A 452 -0.92 16.39 7.64
N GLY A 453 -1.32 16.20 8.89
CA GLY A 453 -0.95 15.06 9.71
C GLY A 453 -1.96 13.93 9.63
N GLU A 454 -3.25 14.25 9.57
CA GLU A 454 -4.31 13.24 9.53
C GLU A 454 -5.64 13.82 9.04
N ILE A 455 -6.38 13.01 8.28
CA ILE A 455 -7.78 13.23 7.94
C ILE A 455 -8.56 11.99 8.32
N MET A 456 -9.65 12.18 9.07
CA MET A 456 -10.62 11.13 9.38
C MET A 456 -12.01 11.57 8.95
N VAL A 457 -12.75 10.66 8.32
CA VAL A 457 -14.19 10.78 8.07
C VAL A 457 -14.84 9.55 8.68
N LEU A 458 -15.71 9.78 9.66
CA LEU A 458 -16.27 8.77 10.55
C LEU A 458 -17.80 8.88 10.55
N ASP A 459 -18.46 7.77 10.87
CA ASP A 459 -19.84 7.83 11.38
C ASP A 459 -19.80 8.41 12.80
N ALA A 460 -20.57 9.48 13.07
CA ALA A 460 -20.61 10.08 14.41
C ALA A 460 -21.03 9.08 15.49
N GLU A 461 -21.92 8.13 15.15
CA GLU A 461 -22.38 7.10 16.09
C GLU A 461 -21.28 6.06 16.40
N SER A 462 -20.28 5.91 15.53
CA SER A 462 -19.15 5.00 15.77
C SER A 462 -18.27 5.44 16.95
N LEU A 463 -18.30 6.73 17.32
CA LEU A 463 -17.56 7.27 18.47
C LEU A 463 -18.06 6.72 19.82
N LEU A 464 -19.27 6.16 19.86
CA LEU A 464 -19.90 5.62 21.06
C LEU A 464 -19.69 4.10 21.20
N VAL A 465 -19.12 3.45 20.19
CA VAL A 465 -18.97 2.00 20.18
C VAL A 465 -17.82 1.58 21.10
N SER A 466 -18.13 0.70 22.06
CA SER A 466 -17.11 0.16 22.96
C SER A 466 -16.11 -0.74 22.19
N PRO A 467 -14.81 -0.62 22.47
CA PRO A 467 -13.80 -1.41 21.77
C PRO A 467 -13.96 -2.89 22.08
N ARG A 468 -13.67 -3.72 21.08
CA ARG A 468 -13.74 -5.18 21.22
C ARG A 468 -12.59 -5.70 22.07
N SER A 469 -12.90 -6.58 23.02
CA SER A 469 -11.85 -7.32 23.74
C SER A 469 -11.15 -8.31 22.82
N MET A 470 -9.82 -8.39 22.95
CA MET A 470 -9.01 -9.41 22.28
C MET A 470 -8.76 -10.58 23.23
N PRO A 471 -9.39 -11.74 23.02
CA PRO A 471 -9.08 -12.93 23.81
C PRO A 471 -7.71 -13.52 23.41
N ASN A 472 -7.06 -14.18 24.39
CA ASN A 472 -5.90 -15.07 24.35
C ASN A 472 -4.97 -15.00 23.11
N ILE A 473 -3.69 -14.66 23.35
CA ILE A 473 -2.61 -14.82 22.38
C ILE A 473 -2.08 -16.25 22.42
N CYS A 474 -1.87 -16.86 21.25
CA CYS A 474 -1.11 -18.08 21.06
C CYS A 474 0.36 -17.75 20.81
N VAL A 475 1.26 -18.56 21.38
CA VAL A 475 2.71 -18.44 21.17
C VAL A 475 3.25 -19.77 20.70
N SER A 476 3.91 -19.77 19.55
CA SER A 476 4.53 -20.94 18.91
C SER A 476 5.98 -20.66 18.52
N ASP A 477 6.68 -21.69 18.03
CA ASP A 477 8.03 -21.59 17.46
C ASP A 477 9.04 -20.87 18.37
N ILE A 478 8.96 -21.19 19.66
CA ILE A 478 9.78 -20.58 20.70
C ILE A 478 11.21 -21.12 20.57
N VAL A 479 12.16 -20.22 20.42
CA VAL A 479 13.59 -20.51 20.33
C VAL A 479 14.35 -19.58 21.27
N TRP A 480 15.21 -20.16 22.10
CA TRP A 480 16.06 -19.45 23.06
C TRP A 480 17.51 -19.47 22.58
N GLN A 481 18.18 -18.32 22.57
CA GLN A 481 19.56 -18.22 22.09
C GLN A 481 20.39 -17.34 23.02
N ARG A 482 21.60 -17.78 23.37
CA ARG A 482 22.61 -16.92 24.00
C ARG A 482 23.57 -16.44 22.91
N GLY A 483 23.82 -15.13 22.84
CA GLY A 483 24.77 -14.60 21.86
C GLY A 483 26.19 -15.13 22.11
N VAL A 484 26.89 -15.56 21.06
CA VAL A 484 28.34 -15.79 21.14
C VAL A 484 28.99 -14.42 21.17
N GLY A 485 29.70 -14.08 22.25
CA GLY A 485 30.34 -12.78 22.38
C GLY A 485 31.26 -12.50 21.19
N SER A 486 30.91 -11.52 20.36
CA SER A 486 31.76 -11.02 19.29
C SER A 486 32.95 -10.30 19.91
N SER A 487 34.09 -10.97 20.01
CA SER A 487 35.39 -10.34 20.22
C SER A 487 35.77 -9.57 18.96
N GLY A 488 35.58 -8.25 18.96
CA GLY A 488 35.94 -7.40 17.84
C GLY A 488 35.89 -5.93 18.21
N ASP A 489 36.90 -5.45 18.94
CA ASP A 489 37.68 -4.32 18.46
C ASP A 489 39.09 -4.34 19.07
N GLY A 490 40.10 -4.13 18.23
CA GLY A 490 41.51 -4.17 18.60
C GLY A 490 41.93 -2.89 19.31
N SER A 491 41.63 -2.79 20.61
CA SER A 491 42.19 -1.76 21.47
C SER A 491 42.67 -2.40 22.77
N ARG A 492 44.00 -2.54 22.90
CA ARG A 492 44.65 -2.95 24.14
C ARG A 492 44.62 -1.79 25.11
N ASP A 493 43.63 -1.78 26.00
CA ASP A 493 43.76 -1.14 27.31
C ASP A 493 43.37 -2.13 28.40
N THR A 494 44.41 -2.77 28.95
CA THR A 494 44.31 -3.62 30.12
C THR A 494 44.18 -2.74 31.36
N THR A 495 42.96 -2.54 31.85
CA THR A 495 42.59 -2.63 33.28
C THR A 495 41.13 -2.24 33.47
N ALA A 496 40.37 -3.15 34.10
CA ALA A 496 38.91 -3.19 34.24
C ALA A 496 38.17 -3.56 32.94
N LEU A 497 37.42 -4.67 32.93
CA LEU A 497 36.03 -4.69 32.47
C LEU A 497 35.43 -6.10 32.69
N THR A 498 34.33 -6.09 33.42
CA THR A 498 33.26 -7.10 33.54
C THR A 498 33.19 -8.12 32.41
N THR A 499 33.14 -9.41 32.77
CA THR A 499 32.57 -10.48 31.94
C THR A 499 31.20 -10.02 31.43
N THR A 500 31.11 -9.64 30.16
CA THR A 500 29.83 -9.41 29.50
C THR A 500 29.13 -10.76 29.38
N ALA A 501 28.33 -11.11 30.40
CA ALA A 501 27.50 -12.30 30.38
C ALA A 501 26.67 -12.30 29.08
N SER A 502 26.75 -13.40 28.33
CA SER A 502 26.02 -13.57 27.08
C SER A 502 24.51 -13.41 27.33
N LYS A 503 23.91 -12.33 26.81
CA LYS A 503 22.47 -12.04 26.96
C LYS A 503 21.65 -13.19 26.35
N LEU A 504 20.59 -13.59 27.04
CA LEU A 504 19.59 -14.52 26.53
C LEU A 504 18.61 -13.77 25.63
N HIS A 505 18.27 -14.35 24.49
CA HIS A 505 17.34 -13.82 23.52
C HIS A 505 16.19 -14.80 23.26
N LEU A 506 14.98 -14.25 23.15
CA LEU A 506 13.76 -14.96 22.83
C LEU A 506 13.37 -14.68 21.37
N ASN A 507 13.16 -15.76 20.64
CA ASN A 507 12.51 -15.77 19.34
C ASN A 507 11.18 -16.52 19.46
N ALA A 508 10.06 -15.95 19.01
CA ALA A 508 8.75 -16.57 19.15
C ALA A 508 7.75 -16.02 18.12
N THR A 509 6.77 -16.83 17.73
CA THR A 509 5.68 -16.41 16.86
C THR A 509 4.43 -16.18 17.71
N LEU A 510 3.85 -14.98 17.61
CA LEU A 510 2.63 -14.59 18.29
C LEU A 510 1.47 -14.61 17.30
N GLN A 511 0.36 -15.21 17.67
CA GLN A 511 -0.86 -15.23 16.87
C GLN A 511 -2.08 -14.95 17.75
N TRP A 512 -3.03 -14.18 17.25
CA TRP A 512 -4.28 -13.88 17.94
C TRP A 512 -5.46 -13.86 16.97
N ASN A 513 -6.68 -13.86 17.50
CA ASN A 513 -7.88 -13.69 16.69
C ASN A 513 -8.51 -12.33 17.00
N TYR A 514 -8.44 -11.43 16.02
CA TYR A 514 -9.06 -10.11 16.06
C TYR A 514 -9.50 -9.75 14.65
N PRO A 515 -10.73 -9.23 14.43
CA PRO A 515 -11.18 -8.87 13.09
C PRO A 515 -10.29 -7.76 12.51
N SER A 516 -9.63 -8.04 11.39
CA SER A 516 -8.68 -7.11 10.77
C SER A 516 -9.34 -5.80 10.33
N GLN A 517 -10.65 -5.81 10.06
CA GLN A 517 -11.42 -4.61 9.74
C GLN A 517 -11.63 -3.65 10.93
N LEU A 518 -11.34 -4.08 12.16
CA LEU A 518 -11.51 -3.25 13.36
C LEU A 518 -10.20 -2.67 13.88
N ALA A 519 -9.05 -3.15 13.41
CA ALA A 519 -7.74 -2.67 13.84
C ALA A 519 -7.05 -1.90 12.71
N ARG A 520 -6.41 -0.78 13.07
CA ARG A 520 -5.43 -0.11 12.20
C ARG A 520 -4.11 -0.86 12.21
N TYR A 521 -3.69 -1.28 13.42
CA TYR A 521 -2.52 -2.10 13.69
C TYR A 521 -2.57 -2.61 15.14
N PHE A 522 -1.59 -3.43 15.50
CA PHE A 522 -1.39 -3.95 16.84
C PHE A 522 -0.02 -3.52 17.36
N ARG A 523 0.05 -3.02 18.58
CA ARG A 523 1.33 -2.76 19.27
C ARG A 523 1.71 -3.98 20.07
N ILE A 524 2.96 -4.40 19.95
CA ILE A 524 3.51 -5.57 20.62
C ILE A 524 4.42 -5.06 21.71
N HIS A 525 4.20 -5.53 22.92
CA HIS A 525 5.00 -5.18 24.08
C HIS A 525 5.38 -6.41 24.87
N TRP A 526 6.33 -6.20 25.78
CA TRP A 526 6.68 -7.20 26.77
C TRP A 526 7.03 -6.54 28.10
N ARG A 527 6.96 -7.31 29.18
CA ARG A 527 7.56 -6.93 30.46
C ARG A 527 8.02 -8.14 31.24
N ARG A 528 9.02 -7.92 32.09
CA ARG A 528 9.40 -8.87 33.12
C ARG A 528 8.41 -8.77 34.29
N LEU A 529 7.81 -9.89 34.70
CA LEU A 529 6.97 -9.96 35.90
C LEU A 529 7.76 -10.44 37.13
N ARG A 530 8.61 -11.44 36.96
CA ARG A 530 9.51 -11.96 38.01
C ARG A 530 10.84 -12.34 37.37
N GLY A 531 11.94 -12.20 38.11
CA GLY A 531 13.26 -12.64 37.66
C GLY A 531 13.97 -13.52 38.70
N PRO A 532 15.28 -13.77 38.51
CA PRO A 532 16.06 -14.62 39.40
C PRO A 532 16.12 -14.07 40.83
N ASP A 533 16.20 -12.75 40.97
CA ASP A 533 16.10 -12.07 42.26
C ASP A 533 14.64 -11.65 42.52
N PRO A 534 13.93 -12.29 43.47
CA PRO A 534 12.53 -12.01 43.77
C PRO A 534 12.29 -10.63 44.40
N ARG A 535 13.34 -9.93 44.84
CA ARG A 535 13.24 -8.57 45.39
C ARG A 535 13.08 -7.50 44.31
N VAL A 536 13.38 -7.85 43.05
CA VAL A 536 13.28 -6.88 41.97
C VAL A 536 11.83 -6.83 41.48
N PRO A 537 11.16 -5.66 41.52
CA PRO A 537 9.76 -5.56 41.10
C PRO A 537 9.58 -5.82 39.60
N PRO A 538 8.33 -6.05 39.15
CA PRO A 538 8.01 -6.09 37.73
C PRO A 538 8.56 -4.88 36.97
N GLY A 539 9.09 -5.11 35.78
CA GLY A 539 9.56 -4.04 34.91
C GLY A 539 8.41 -3.29 34.23
N PRO A 540 8.68 -2.09 33.69
CA PRO A 540 7.70 -1.39 32.86
C PRO A 540 7.40 -2.17 31.58
N LEU A 541 6.27 -1.88 30.98
CA LEU A 541 5.90 -2.40 29.67
C LEU A 541 6.78 -1.74 28.59
N ALA A 542 7.54 -2.55 27.85
CA ALA A 542 8.48 -2.10 26.83
C ALA A 542 7.99 -2.48 25.42
N PRO A 543 8.11 -1.58 24.42
CA PRO A 543 7.71 -1.88 23.05
C PRO A 543 8.65 -2.92 22.41
N VAL A 544 8.07 -3.84 21.64
CA VAL A 544 8.78 -4.82 20.80
C VAL A 544 8.64 -4.44 19.34
N GLY A 545 7.44 -4.05 18.91
CA GLY A 545 7.17 -3.68 17.52
C GLY A 545 5.70 -3.41 17.24
N ARG A 546 5.36 -3.33 15.95
CA ARG A 546 3.98 -3.19 15.48
C ARG A 546 3.66 -4.27 14.44
N SER A 547 2.45 -4.82 14.50
CA SER A 547 1.91 -5.72 13.48
C SER A 547 0.72 -5.10 12.76
N TYR A 548 0.61 -5.37 11.46
CA TYR A 548 -0.53 -4.97 10.62
C TYR A 548 -1.37 -6.19 10.22
N SER A 549 -1.14 -7.33 10.88
CA SER A 549 -1.91 -8.56 10.78
C SER A 549 -2.03 -9.18 12.17
N SER A 550 -2.83 -10.24 12.31
CA SER A 550 -3.00 -10.95 13.59
C SER A 550 -1.89 -11.97 13.87
N LEU A 551 -0.70 -11.73 13.31
CA LEU A 551 0.50 -12.55 13.42
C LEU A 551 1.72 -11.64 13.60
N PHE A 552 2.66 -12.02 14.47
CA PHE A 552 3.90 -11.27 14.65
C PHE A 552 5.05 -12.18 15.06
N ARG A 553 6.21 -12.05 14.39
CA ARG A 553 7.43 -12.77 14.76
C ARG A 553 8.29 -11.88 15.66
N VAL A 554 8.43 -12.27 16.92
CA VAL A 554 9.43 -11.73 17.84
C VAL A 554 10.78 -12.32 17.44
N VAL A 555 11.75 -11.45 17.14
CA VAL A 555 13.11 -11.83 16.78
C VAL A 555 14.08 -11.21 17.76
N ASP A 556 14.98 -12.04 18.29
CA ASP A 556 16.10 -11.63 19.16
C ASP A 556 15.71 -10.67 20.29
N LEU A 557 14.59 -10.93 20.95
CA LEU A 557 14.17 -10.12 22.11
C LEU A 557 15.08 -10.43 23.29
N ALA A 558 15.94 -9.48 23.68
CA ALA A 558 16.79 -9.61 24.85
C ALA A 558 15.94 -9.70 26.13
N VAL A 559 16.14 -10.77 26.89
CA VAL A 559 15.37 -11.11 28.10
C VAL A 559 16.31 -11.45 29.26
N PRO A 560 15.84 -11.35 30.53
CA PRO A 560 16.67 -11.68 31.69
C PRO A 560 17.07 -13.16 31.71
N ASP A 561 18.14 -13.47 32.45
CA ASP A 561 18.51 -14.86 32.71
C ASP A 561 17.40 -15.62 33.45
N PRO A 562 17.28 -16.94 33.24
CA PRO A 562 16.41 -17.80 34.03
C PRO A 562 16.84 -17.84 35.52
N PRO A 563 15.92 -18.17 36.45
CA PRO A 563 14.49 -18.36 36.23
C PRO A 563 13.77 -17.01 36.09
N THR A 564 12.91 -16.89 35.08
CA THR A 564 12.17 -15.66 34.82
C THR A 564 10.74 -15.97 34.38
N LEU A 565 9.82 -15.09 34.78
CA LEU A 565 8.45 -15.01 34.27
C LEU A 565 8.32 -13.68 33.54
N LEU A 566 8.03 -13.75 32.24
CA LEU A 566 7.73 -12.57 31.43
C LEU A 566 6.31 -12.63 30.89
N GLU A 567 5.82 -11.48 30.46
CA GLU A 567 4.54 -11.31 29.81
C GLU A 567 4.75 -10.67 28.44
N LEU A 568 4.09 -11.23 27.43
CA LEU A 568 3.94 -10.67 26.10
C LEU A 568 2.52 -10.09 25.97
N VAL A 569 2.42 -8.88 25.43
CA VAL A 569 1.18 -8.11 25.38
C VAL A 569 0.94 -7.63 23.96
N VAL A 570 -0.32 -7.72 23.51
CA VAL A 570 -0.78 -7.22 22.22
C VAL A 570 -1.90 -6.21 22.47
N GLU A 571 -1.60 -4.94 22.19
CA GLU A 571 -2.55 -3.83 22.27
C GLU A 571 -3.15 -3.59 20.87
N PRO A 572 -4.47 -3.80 20.67
CA PRO A 572 -5.14 -3.38 19.45
C PRO A 572 -5.26 -1.85 19.42
N VAL A 573 -4.98 -1.26 18.25
CA VAL A 573 -5.32 0.13 17.95
C VAL A 573 -6.46 0.12 16.94
N THR A 574 -7.57 0.79 17.25
CA THR A 574 -8.76 0.78 16.38
C THR A 574 -8.47 1.44 15.03
N ARG A 575 -9.33 1.25 14.03
CA ARG A 575 -9.15 1.88 12.70
C ARG A 575 -9.03 3.40 12.76
N GLU A 576 -9.79 4.01 13.65
CA GLU A 576 -9.78 5.45 13.95
C GLU A 576 -8.50 5.89 14.68
N GLY A 577 -7.70 4.95 15.18
CA GLY A 577 -6.52 5.25 15.99
C GLY A 577 -6.83 5.43 17.48
N PHE A 578 -8.01 5.01 17.94
CA PHE A 578 -8.37 5.12 19.35
C PHE A 578 -7.62 4.11 20.21
N SER A 579 -7.33 4.53 21.44
CA SER A 579 -6.68 3.66 22.42
C SER A 579 -7.71 2.73 23.03
N VAL A 580 -7.42 1.44 23.03
CA VAL A 580 -8.26 0.43 23.68
C VAL A 580 -7.85 0.32 25.15
N PRO A 581 -8.78 0.25 26.13
CA PRO A 581 -8.41 0.08 27.54
C PRO A 581 -7.63 -1.21 27.79
N ASP A 582 -6.72 -1.17 28.77
CA ASP A 582 -5.77 -2.25 29.08
C ASP A 582 -6.48 -3.61 29.28
N GLU A 583 -7.63 -3.63 29.94
CA GLU A 583 -8.43 -4.85 30.18
C GLU A 583 -8.87 -5.60 28.90
N HIS A 584 -8.84 -4.95 27.74
CA HIS A 584 -9.18 -5.54 26.45
C HIS A 584 -7.95 -6.03 25.65
N TRP A 585 -6.73 -5.86 26.17
CA TRP A 585 -5.50 -6.26 25.49
C TRP A 585 -5.26 -7.78 25.59
N GLY A 586 -4.68 -8.35 24.53
CA GLY A 586 -4.23 -9.74 24.54
C GLY A 586 -2.98 -9.89 25.42
N ARG A 587 -2.89 -10.97 26.19
CA ARG A 587 -1.73 -11.26 27.05
C ARG A 587 -1.33 -12.73 27.01
N ARG A 588 -0.03 -13.00 27.15
CA ARG A 588 0.50 -14.34 27.37
C ARG A 588 1.69 -14.32 28.32
N LEU A 589 1.66 -15.22 29.31
CA LEU A 589 2.77 -15.46 30.22
C LEU A 589 3.71 -16.53 29.66
N LEU A 590 5.02 -16.28 29.76
CA LEU A 590 6.06 -17.26 29.48
C LEU A 590 6.96 -17.39 30.70
N SER A 591 7.04 -18.60 31.25
CA SER A 591 7.97 -18.95 32.32
C SER A 591 9.06 -19.86 31.78
N TYR A 592 10.30 -19.60 32.16
CA TYR A 592 11.45 -20.39 31.74
C TYR A 592 12.48 -20.48 32.87
N THR A 593 13.16 -21.63 32.94
CA THR A 593 14.18 -21.98 33.93
C THR A 593 15.44 -22.46 33.22
N GLU A 594 16.57 -22.56 33.92
CA GLU A 594 17.72 -23.26 33.36
C GLU A 594 17.33 -24.73 33.13
N GLY A 595 17.72 -25.26 31.97
CA GLY A 595 17.59 -26.69 31.73
C GLY A 595 18.64 -27.43 32.55
N ASP A 596 18.22 -28.46 33.29
CA ASP A 596 19.16 -29.41 33.87
C ASP A 596 19.91 -30.09 32.72
N ASN A 597 21.16 -29.72 32.51
CA ASN A 597 22.07 -30.48 31.66
C ASN A 597 22.54 -31.74 32.40
N THR A 598 21.62 -32.47 33.04
CA THR A 598 21.87 -33.82 33.53
C THR A 598 21.59 -34.78 32.39
N GLY A 599 22.65 -35.08 31.63
CA GLY A 599 22.58 -36.05 30.56
C GLY A 599 21.98 -37.38 31.05
N ARG A 600 20.78 -37.69 30.56
CA ARG A 600 20.34 -39.06 30.31
C ARG A 600 19.70 -39.08 28.93
N LYS A 601 20.26 -39.97 28.12
CA LYS A 601 19.97 -40.25 26.71
C LYS A 601 18.50 -40.39 26.40
#